data_AF-A0A4R2L935-F1
#
_entry.id   AF-A0A4R2L935-F1
#
_cell.length_a   1.000
_cell.length_b   1.000
_cell.length_c   1.000
_cell.angle_alpha   90.00
_cell.angle_beta   90.00
_cell.angle_gamma   90.00
#
_symmetry.space_group_name_H-M   'P 1'
#
loop_
_entity.id
_entity.type
_entity.pdbx_description
1 polymer ?
#
loop_
_entity_poly.entity_id
_entity_poly.type
_entity_poly.pdbx_seq_one_letter_code
_entity_poly.pdbx_strand_id
1 'polypeptide(L)'
;MITVFNRRAIYIGYSKEEKNKIIKLLSKNKIPYEEKRWHARGGQARGRGSLGQLSEYQTTYEIYVRASDYEECEFLMRQMGEMR
;
A
#
# COMPACT_ATOMS: atom_id res chain seq x y z
N MET A 1 -10.45 5.75 14.32
CA MET A 1 -10.50 4.36 13.81
C MET A 1 -10.74 4.43 12.31
N ILE A 2 -9.97 3.70 11.51
CA ILE A 2 -10.18 3.61 10.06
C ILE A 2 -11.23 2.51 9.83
N THR A 3 -12.30 2.83 9.13
CA THR A 3 -13.37 1.87 8.80
C THR A 3 -13.39 1.62 7.30
N VAL A 4 -13.90 0.47 6.89
CA VAL A 4 -13.98 0.07 5.47
C VAL A 4 -14.71 1.07 4.57
N PHE A 5 -15.64 1.85 5.15
CA PHE A 5 -16.43 2.85 4.43
C PHE A 5 -15.79 4.24 4.37
N ASN A 6 -14.87 4.56 5.28
CA ASN A 6 -14.20 5.87 5.36
C ASN A 6 -12.70 5.77 5.13
N ARG A 7 -12.26 4.79 4.34
CA ARG A 7 -10.85 4.60 4.00
C ARG A 7 -10.61 4.79 2.51
N ARG A 8 -9.48 5.39 2.16
CA ARG A 8 -9.00 5.51 0.78
C ARG A 8 -7.61 4.93 0.67
N ALA A 9 -7.35 4.20 -0.41
CA ALA A 9 -6.03 3.67 -0.71
C ALA A 9 -5.15 4.81 -1.24
N ILE A 10 -3.99 5.01 -0.63
CA ILE A 10 -2.98 5.99 -1.06
C ILE A 10 -1.79 5.32 -1.76
N TYR A 11 -1.60 4.03 -1.53
CA TYR A 11 -0.55 3.25 -2.17
C TYR A 11 -1.04 1.83 -2.41
N ILE A 12 -0.84 1.35 -3.63
CA ILE A 12 -1.04 -0.04 -4.04
C ILE A 12 0.16 -0.39 -4.91
N GLY A 13 1.01 -1.29 -4.43
CA GLY A 13 2.23 -1.63 -5.16
C GLY A 13 2.96 -2.82 -4.58
N TYR A 14 4.05 -3.20 -5.23
CA TYR A 14 4.84 -4.39 -4.88
C TYR A 14 6.16 -4.02 -4.19
N SER A 15 6.55 -2.74 -4.22
CA SER A 15 7.82 -2.28 -3.66
C SER A 15 7.74 -2.11 -2.15
N LYS A 16 8.49 -2.95 -1.43
CA LYS A 16 8.63 -2.83 0.03
C LYS A 16 9.31 -1.51 0.44
N GLU A 17 10.22 -1.01 -0.39
CA GLU A 17 10.95 0.24 -0.12
C GLU A 17 10.03 1.45 -0.18
N GLU A 18 9.22 1.56 -1.23
CA GLU A 18 8.24 2.64 -1.38
C GLU A 18 7.22 2.59 -0.23
N LYS A 19 6.67 1.41 0.07
CA LYS A 19 5.79 1.21 1.23
C LYS A 19 6.42 1.75 2.51
N ASN A 20 7.69 1.43 2.76
CA ASN A 20 8.38 1.84 3.99
C ASN A 20 8.62 3.36 4.04
N LYS A 21 8.89 4.00 2.89
CA LYS A 21 8.99 5.47 2.79
C LYS A 21 7.65 6.12 3.15
N ILE A 22 6.55 5.62 2.59
CA ILE A 22 5.20 6.15 2.83
C ILE A 22 4.81 5.97 4.30
N ILE A 23 5.02 4.79 4.88
CA ILE A 23 4.75 4.54 6.30
C ILE A 23 5.53 5.51 7.20
N LYS A 24 6.83 5.70 6.93
CA LYS A 24 7.64 6.67 7.70
C LYS A 24 7.10 8.09 7.60
N LEU A 25 6.64 8.51 6.43
CA LEU A 25 6.04 9.83 6.22
C LEU A 25 4.74 9.99 7.01
N LEU A 26 3.85 9.01 6.95
CA LEU A 26 2.58 9.02 7.70
C LEU A 26 2.81 9.02 9.20
N SER A 27 3.72 8.17 9.69
CA SER A 27 4.10 8.13 11.11
C SER A 27 4.72 9.46 11.58
N LYS A 28 5.56 10.10 10.77
CA LYS A 28 6.16 11.41 11.09
C LYS A 28 5.10 12.50 11.24
N ASN A 29 4.09 12.50 10.38
CA ASN A 29 2.98 13.46 10.40
C ASN A 29 1.83 13.04 11.35
N LYS A 30 2.00 11.94 12.11
CA LYS A 30 0.98 11.37 13.01
C LYS A 30 -0.34 11.03 12.32
N ILE A 31 -0.29 10.71 11.03
CA ILE A 31 -1.45 10.33 10.25
C ILE A 31 -1.75 8.85 10.50
N PRO A 32 -2.97 8.51 10.93
CA PRO A 32 -3.38 7.13 11.12
C PRO A 32 -3.50 6.41 9.77
N TYR A 33 -2.94 5.21 9.69
CA TYR A 33 -2.99 4.38 8.48
C TYR A 33 -3.30 2.91 8.80
N GLU A 34 -3.78 2.19 7.80
CA GLU A 34 -4.00 0.74 7.82
C GLU A 34 -3.14 0.10 6.72
N GLU A 35 -2.20 -0.76 7.11
CA GLU A 35 -1.42 -1.59 6.19
C GLU A 35 -2.18 -2.89 5.91
N LYS A 36 -2.45 -3.18 4.64
CA LYS A 36 -2.86 -4.50 4.19
C LYS A 36 -1.79 -5.08 3.28
N ARG A 37 -1.57 -6.39 3.45
CA ARG A 37 -0.66 -7.16 2.61
C ARG A 37 -1.43 -8.32 2.02
N TRP A 38 -1.40 -8.40 0.70
CA TRP A 38 -1.96 -9.53 -0.03
C TRP A 38 -0.82 -10.35 -0.57
N HIS A 39 -0.82 -11.63 -0.21
CA HIS A 39 0.03 -12.59 -0.88
C HIS A 39 -0.79 -13.18 -2.03
N ALA A 40 -0.27 -13.14 -3.25
CA ALA A 40 -0.87 -13.78 -4.42
C ALA A 40 -0.93 -15.33 -4.30
N ARG A 41 -0.50 -15.90 -3.17
CA ARG A 41 -0.66 -17.31 -2.82
C ARG A 41 -2.07 -17.60 -2.30
N GLY A 42 -3.04 -17.43 -3.20
CA GLY A 42 -4.44 -17.82 -3.01
C GLY A 42 -4.97 -18.76 -4.10
N GLY A 43 -4.08 -19.33 -4.93
CA GLY A 43 -4.39 -20.33 -5.94
C GLY A 43 -3.91 -21.72 -5.57
N GLN A 44 -4.07 -22.17 -4.31
CA GLN A 44 -4.16 -23.61 -4.03
C GLN A 44 -5.53 -24.15 -4.49
N ALA A 45 -5.93 -23.83 -5.71
CA ALA A 45 -6.90 -24.62 -6.45
C ALA A 45 -6.10 -25.60 -7.30
N ARG A 46 -5.82 -26.77 -6.70
CA ARG A 46 -5.58 -28.05 -7.36
C ARG A 46 -5.23 -27.97 -8.85
N GLY A 47 -3.93 -27.91 -9.16
CA GLY A 47 -3.40 -28.29 -10.47
C GLY A 47 -3.63 -27.28 -11.60
N ARG A 48 -2.75 -26.28 -11.72
CA ARG A 48 -2.21 -25.80 -12.99
C ARG A 48 -1.06 -24.83 -12.73
N GLY A 49 -0.04 -24.92 -13.57
CA GLY A 49 1.36 -24.61 -13.25
C GLY A 49 1.64 -23.16 -12.85
N SER A 50 2.53 -23.02 -11.87
CA SER A 50 3.31 -21.81 -11.64
C SER A 50 4.34 -21.67 -12.75
N LEU A 51 3.90 -21.28 -13.95
CA LEU A 51 4.77 -20.95 -15.07
C LEU A 51 4.97 -19.43 -15.10
N GLY A 52 6.10 -18.98 -14.56
CA GLY A 52 6.65 -17.64 -14.85
C GLY A 52 6.26 -16.48 -13.95
N GLN A 53 5.51 -16.68 -12.86
CA GLN A 53 5.20 -15.56 -11.96
C GLN A 53 6.43 -15.23 -11.10
N LEU A 54 7.13 -14.13 -11.44
CA LEU A 54 8.31 -13.64 -10.72
C LEU A 54 7.98 -13.46 -9.23
N SER A 55 8.86 -13.96 -8.36
CA SER A 55 8.66 -13.94 -6.91
C SER A 55 8.43 -12.54 -6.33
N GLU A 56 8.90 -11.51 -7.02
CA GLU A 56 8.72 -10.10 -6.67
C GLU A 56 7.27 -9.61 -6.70
N TYR A 57 6.40 -10.18 -7.54
CA TYR A 57 4.97 -9.83 -7.60
C TYR A 57 4.09 -10.69 -6.70
N GLN A 58 4.68 -11.58 -5.89
CA GLN A 58 3.90 -12.45 -4.99
C GLN A 58 3.26 -11.69 -3.83
N THR A 59 3.71 -10.46 -3.54
CA THR A 59 3.21 -9.68 -2.40
C THR A 59 2.83 -8.27 -2.82
N THR A 60 1.53 -7.98 -2.78
CA THR A 60 0.99 -6.63 -2.95
C THR A 60 0.85 -5.98 -1.58
N TYR A 61 1.33 -4.75 -1.48
CA TYR A 61 1.15 -3.89 -0.32
C TYR A 61 0.12 -2.83 -0.65
N GLU A 62 -0.83 -2.66 0.26
CA GLU A 62 -1.84 -1.63 0.18
C GLU A 62 -1.81 -0.81 1.48
N ILE A 63 -1.78 0.52 1.33
CA ILE A 63 -1.85 1.43 2.47
C ILE A 63 -3.13 2.25 2.33
N TYR A 64 -3.94 2.21 3.38
CA TYR A 64 -5.18 2.95 3.47
C TYR A 64 -5.07 4.03 4.55
N VAL A 65 -5.65 5.19 4.29
CA VAL A 65 -5.82 6.30 5.24
C VAL A 65 -7.29 6.68 5.33
N ARG A 66 -7.68 7.55 6.27
CA ARG A 66 -9.06 8.06 6.30
C ARG A 66 -9.32 8.91 5.07
N ALA A 67 -10.56 8.90 4.56
CA ALA A 67 -10.92 9.77 3.44
C ALA A 67 -10.70 11.25 3.76
N SER A 68 -10.92 11.67 5.01
CA SER A 68 -10.68 13.04 5.47
C SER A 68 -9.20 13.45 5.46
N ASP A 69 -8.29 12.49 5.68
CA ASP A 69 -6.83 12.75 5.71
C ASP A 69 -6.19 12.54 4.32
N TYR A 70 -6.99 12.12 3.32
CA TYR A 70 -6.50 11.75 2.00
C TYR A 70 -5.89 12.94 1.25
N GLU A 71 -6.51 14.11 1.32
CA GLU A 71 -6.00 15.31 0.63
C GLU A 71 -4.64 15.76 1.19
N GLU A 72 -4.50 15.74 2.52
CA GLU A 72 -3.23 16.03 3.19
C GLU A 72 -2.16 14.99 2.84
N CYS A 73 -2.54 13.70 2.81
CA CYS A 73 -1.64 12.63 2.37
C CYS A 73 -1.21 12.82 0.91
N GLU A 74 -2.14 13.16 0.02
CA GLU A 74 -1.83 13.36 -1.40
C GLU A 74 -0.86 14.52 -1.58
N PHE A 75 -1.05 15.63 -0.85
CA PHE A 75 -0.12 16.76 -0.85
C PHE A 75 1.27 16.34 -0.35
N LEU A 76 1.36 15.62 0.77
CA LEU A 76 2.63 15.12 1.31
C LEU A 76 3.33 14.14 0.36
N MET A 77 2.57 13.28 -0.32
CA MET A 77 3.09 12.34 -1.31
C MET A 77 3.60 13.05 -2.56
N ARG A 78 2.90 14.10 -3.03
CA ARG A 78 3.39 14.96 -4.11
C ARG A 78 4.70 15.64 -3.72
N GLN A 79 4.79 16.20 -2.52
CA GLN A 79 6.05 16.79 -2.03
C GLN A 79 7.18 15.77 -1.89
N MET A 80 6.88 14.51 -1.55
CA MET A 80 7.87 13.43 -1.54
C MET A 80 8.31 13.04 -2.97
N GLY A 81 7.43 13.20 -3.97
CA GLY A 81 7.68 12.88 -5.38
C GLY A 81 8.26 14.03 -6.22
N GLU A 82 8.09 15.29 -5.80
CA GLU A 82 8.65 16.51 -6.41
C GLU A 82 10.12 16.76 -6.05
N MET A 83 10.88 15.69 -5.81
CA MET A 83 12.34 15.66 -5.98
C MET A 83 12.67 14.70 -7.13
N ARG A 84 12.20 15.05 -8.33
CA ARG A 84 12.71 14.49 -9.58
C ARG A 84 13.09 15.62 -10.51
#